data_AF-F0XXC6-F1
#
_entry.id   AF-F0XXC6-F1
#
_cell.length_a   1.000
_cell.length_b   1.000
_cell.length_c   1.000
_cell.angle_alpha   90.00
_cell.angle_beta   90.00
_cell.angle_gamma   90.00
#
_symmetry.space_group_name_H-M   'P 1'
#
loop_
_entity.id
_entity.type
_entity.pdbx_description
1 polymer ?
#
loop_
_entity_poly.entity_id
_entity_poly.type
_entity_poly.pdbx_seq_one_letter_code
_entity_poly.pdbx_strand_id
1 'polypeptide(L)'
;LREGDDAAKAAAAEALRNLAWDDANKVLIAEAGGIPPLVDLLRDGSAEGKECAAEALRNLAWDNANKVLIAEAGGIPPLVELLRDGSTEAKAEAAKALSSLARGDDANLVLIVEAGGIAPLVALLRDGSAEAKEEAASALHNLAINDANRVLIAEAGGIPPLVDLVRDGSGR
;
A
#
# COMPACT_ATOMS: atom_id res chain seq x y z
N LEU A 1 -20.23 11.39 -19.58
CA LEU A 1 -18.84 11.50 -20.13
C LEU A 1 -17.81 11.17 -19.04
N ARG A 2 -17.87 11.78 -17.85
CA ARG A 2 -16.94 11.51 -16.73
C ARG A 2 -16.96 10.05 -16.21
N GLU A 3 -18.13 9.47 -15.98
CA GLU A 3 -18.24 8.06 -15.52
C GLU A 3 -17.66 7.04 -16.51
N GLY A 4 -17.76 7.30 -17.82
CA GLY A 4 -17.19 6.42 -18.85
C GLY A 4 -15.66 6.48 -18.92
N ASP A 5 -15.09 7.65 -18.60
CA ASP A 5 -13.64 7.83 -18.50
C ASP A 5 -13.09 7.15 -17.23
N ASP A 6 -13.81 7.26 -16.11
CA ASP A 6 -13.42 6.64 -14.84
C ASP A 6 -13.45 5.10 -14.92
N ALA A 7 -14.48 4.52 -15.55
CA ALA A 7 -14.56 3.07 -15.78
C ALA A 7 -13.45 2.57 -16.72
N ALA A 8 -13.12 3.32 -17.77
CA ALA A 8 -12.04 2.97 -18.68
C ALA A 8 -10.67 2.98 -17.96
N LYS A 9 -10.43 3.95 -17.07
CA LYS A 9 -9.21 4.00 -16.25
C LYS A 9 -9.11 2.84 -15.27
N ALA A 10 -10.21 2.48 -14.60
CA ALA A 10 -10.25 1.32 -13.71
C ALA A 10 -9.91 0.03 -14.46
N ALA A 11 -10.54 -0.21 -15.62
CA ALA A 11 -10.26 -1.38 -16.45
C ALA A 11 -8.81 -1.41 -16.96
N ALA A 12 -8.24 -0.25 -17.32
CA ALA A 12 -6.83 -0.16 -17.71
C ALA A 12 -5.89 -0.47 -16.54
N ALA A 13 -6.18 0.05 -15.34
CA ALA A 13 -5.41 -0.25 -14.13
C ALA A 13 -5.48 -1.74 -13.78
N GLU A 14 -6.64 -2.37 -13.94
CA GLU A 14 -6.80 -3.82 -13.75
C GLU A 14 -5.95 -4.63 -14.74
N ALA A 15 -5.94 -4.23 -16.02
CA ALA A 15 -5.09 -4.86 -17.02
C ALA A 15 -3.60 -4.73 -16.66
N LEU A 16 -3.16 -3.55 -16.22
CA LEU A 16 -1.79 -3.30 -15.77
C LEU A 16 -1.44 -4.13 -14.53
N ARG A 17 -2.34 -4.23 -13.54
CA ARG A 17 -2.21 -5.10 -12.37
C ARG A 17 -1.91 -6.55 -12.79
N ASN A 18 -2.69 -7.07 -13.73
CA ASN A 18 -2.56 -8.46 -14.19
C ASN A 18 -1.23 -8.67 -14.94
N LEU A 19 -0.84 -7.72 -15.79
CA LEU A 19 0.43 -7.77 -16.52
C LEU A 19 1.64 -7.70 -15.58
N ALA A 20 1.54 -6.93 -14.50
CA ALA A 20 2.60 -6.73 -13.50
C ALA A 20 2.89 -7.98 -12.64
N TRP A 21 2.23 -9.12 -12.86
CA TRP A 21 2.67 -10.39 -12.28
C TRP A 21 3.96 -10.94 -12.90
N ASP A 22 4.25 -10.55 -14.14
CA ASP A 22 5.50 -10.89 -14.81
C ASP A 22 6.59 -9.85 -14.52
N ASP A 23 7.80 -10.30 -14.19
CA ASP A 23 8.91 -9.42 -13.80
C ASP A 23 9.36 -8.49 -14.93
N ALA A 24 9.38 -8.97 -16.19
CA ALA A 24 9.74 -8.13 -17.32
C ALA A 24 8.68 -7.07 -17.60
N ASN A 25 7.40 -7.43 -17.46
CA ASN A 25 6.30 -6.49 -17.64
C ASN A 25 6.30 -5.38 -16.59
N LYS A 26 6.72 -5.62 -15.34
CA LYS A 26 6.85 -4.56 -14.33
C LYS A 26 7.76 -3.43 -14.79
N VAL A 27 8.89 -3.80 -15.40
CA VAL A 27 9.87 -2.84 -15.94
C VAL A 27 9.28 -2.11 -17.15
N LEU A 28 8.68 -2.84 -18.09
CA LEU A 28 8.07 -2.25 -19.30
C LEU A 28 6.94 -1.27 -18.96
N ILE A 29 6.11 -1.57 -17.96
CA ILE A 29 5.05 -0.68 -17.50
C ILE A 29 5.64 0.64 -16.96
N ALA A 30 6.72 0.55 -16.17
CA ALA A 30 7.37 1.73 -15.63
C ALA A 30 8.07 2.56 -16.71
N GLU A 31 8.81 1.93 -17.63
CA GLU A 31 9.46 2.58 -18.77
C GLU A 31 8.46 3.25 -19.72
N ALA A 32 7.26 2.69 -19.85
CA ALA A 32 6.16 3.30 -20.60
C ALA A 32 5.49 4.49 -19.87
N GLY A 33 5.95 4.84 -18.67
CA GLY A 33 5.39 5.93 -17.86
C GLY A 33 4.05 5.58 -17.20
N GLY A 34 3.81 4.30 -16.92
CA GLY A 34 2.54 3.83 -16.34
C GLY A 34 2.34 4.19 -14.86
N ILE A 35 3.41 4.48 -14.11
CA ILE A 35 3.32 4.74 -12.66
C ILE A 35 2.59 6.05 -12.32
N PRO A 36 2.92 7.22 -12.91
CA PRO A 36 2.24 8.47 -12.55
C PRO A 36 0.72 8.44 -12.77
N PRO A 37 0.19 7.92 -13.90
CA PRO A 37 -1.26 7.79 -14.08
C PRO A 37 -1.95 6.87 -13.07
N LEU A 38 -1.27 5.81 -12.61
CA LEU A 38 -1.79 4.96 -11.53
C LEU A 38 -1.85 5.72 -10.20
N VAL A 39 -0.85 6.56 -9.90
CA VAL A 39 -0.87 7.42 -8.71
C VAL A 39 -1.98 8.47 -8.80
N ASP A 40 -2.20 9.07 -9.96
CA ASP A 40 -3.32 10.00 -10.19
C ASP A 40 -4.66 9.31 -9.99
N LEU A 41 -4.82 8.09 -10.52
CA LEU A 41 -6.04 7.30 -10.33
C LEU A 41 -6.25 6.92 -8.85
N LEU A 42 -5.19 6.58 -8.12
CA LEU A 42 -5.24 6.31 -6.69
C LEU A 42 -5.69 7.53 -5.88
N ARG A 43 -5.29 8.73 -6.29
CA ARG A 43 -5.63 9.98 -5.60
C ARG A 43 -7.05 10.44 -5.93
N ASP A 44 -7.40 10.48 -7.21
CA ASP A 44 -8.57 11.22 -7.72
C ASP A 44 -9.64 10.32 -8.35
N GLY A 45 -9.40 9.00 -8.42
CA GLY A 45 -10.30 8.03 -9.03
C GLY A 45 -11.58 7.74 -8.25
N SER A 46 -12.47 6.99 -8.88
CA SER A 46 -13.60 6.32 -8.21
C SER A 46 -13.09 5.32 -7.17
N ALA A 47 -13.96 4.86 -6.26
CA ALA A 47 -13.56 3.86 -5.25
C ALA A 47 -12.91 2.61 -5.89
N GLU A 48 -13.54 2.09 -6.95
CA GLU A 48 -13.01 0.99 -7.76
C GLU A 48 -11.67 1.35 -8.42
N GLY A 49 -11.56 2.54 -9.03
CA GLY A 49 -10.33 2.98 -9.65
C GLY A 49 -9.17 3.08 -8.66
N LYS A 50 -9.42 3.58 -7.44
CA LYS A 50 -8.42 3.66 -6.37
C LYS A 50 -7.95 2.28 -5.92
N GLU A 51 -8.88 1.34 -5.77
CA GLU A 51 -8.59 -0.04 -5.41
C GLU A 51 -7.72 -0.72 -6.49
N CYS A 52 -8.14 -0.67 -7.76
CA CYS A 52 -7.37 -1.22 -8.87
C CYS A 52 -5.98 -0.58 -8.99
N ALA A 53 -5.87 0.74 -8.77
CA ALA A 53 -4.59 1.43 -8.78
C ALA A 53 -3.68 0.97 -7.63
N ALA A 54 -4.21 0.81 -6.42
CA ALA A 54 -3.45 0.28 -5.28
C ALA A 54 -2.93 -1.13 -5.56
N GLU A 55 -3.76 -2.01 -6.13
CA GLU A 55 -3.37 -3.36 -6.52
C GLU A 55 -2.27 -3.38 -7.59
N ALA A 56 -2.38 -2.53 -8.62
CA ALA A 56 -1.35 -2.41 -9.65
C ALA A 56 -0.02 -1.92 -9.07
N LEU A 57 -0.05 -0.86 -8.24
CA LEU A 57 1.13 -0.31 -7.58
C LEU A 57 1.78 -1.33 -6.62
N ARG A 58 0.97 -2.11 -5.89
CA ARG A 58 1.45 -3.23 -5.06
C ARG A 58 2.28 -4.22 -5.88
N ASN A 59 1.76 -4.66 -7.03
CA ASN A 59 2.46 -5.62 -7.89
C ASN A 59 3.74 -5.02 -8.50
N LEU A 60 3.70 -3.76 -8.93
CA LEU A 60 4.86 -3.05 -9.47
C LEU A 60 5.96 -2.85 -8.42
N ALA A 61 5.59 -2.59 -7.16
CA ALA A 61 6.52 -2.42 -6.05
C ALA A 61 7.32 -3.68 -5.67
N TRP A 62 7.09 -4.82 -6.32
CA TRP A 62 7.96 -5.99 -6.16
C TRP A 62 9.30 -5.83 -6.88
N ASP A 63 9.39 -4.90 -7.83
CA ASP A 63 10.66 -4.44 -8.40
C ASP A 63 11.21 -3.25 -7.59
N ASN A 64 12.51 -3.26 -7.28
CA ASN A 64 13.11 -2.23 -6.44
C ASN A 64 13.20 -0.86 -7.12
N ALA A 65 13.44 -0.80 -8.43
CA ALA A 65 13.47 0.48 -9.15
C ALA A 65 12.08 1.11 -9.19
N ASN A 66 11.04 0.26 -9.37
CA ASN A 66 9.66 0.71 -9.33
C ASN A 66 9.24 1.27 -7.97
N LYS A 67 9.75 0.75 -6.85
CA LYS A 67 9.46 1.33 -5.52
C LYS A 67 9.87 2.80 -5.45
N VAL A 68 11.07 3.11 -5.94
CA VAL A 68 11.60 4.47 -5.99
C VAL A 68 10.72 5.35 -6.89
N LEU A 69 10.38 4.87 -8.08
CA LEU A 69 9.53 5.61 -9.02
C LEU A 69 8.12 5.87 -8.46
N ILE A 70 7.53 4.93 -7.73
CA ILE A 70 6.23 5.10 -7.07
C ILE A 70 6.31 6.16 -5.98
N ALA A 71 7.39 6.15 -5.18
CA ALA A 71 7.61 7.14 -4.14
C ALA A 71 7.84 8.55 -4.73
N GLU A 72 8.68 8.66 -5.77
CA GLU A 72 8.95 9.92 -6.48
C GLU A 72 7.71 10.48 -7.17
N ALA A 73 6.82 9.62 -7.67
CA ALA A 73 5.52 10.01 -8.21
C ALA A 73 4.52 10.46 -7.12
N GLY A 74 4.86 10.34 -5.83
CA GLY A 74 4.00 10.71 -4.72
C GLY A 74 2.91 9.69 -4.40
N GLY A 75 3.16 8.40 -4.64
CA GLY A 75 2.19 7.32 -4.41
C GLY A 75 1.93 6.99 -2.94
N ILE A 76 2.86 7.30 -2.03
CA ILE A 76 2.75 6.93 -0.61
C ILE A 76 1.62 7.67 0.13
N PRO A 77 1.48 9.01 0.05
CA PRO A 77 0.41 9.71 0.76
C PRO A 77 -1.01 9.24 0.37
N PRO A 78 -1.37 9.06 -0.92
CA PRO A 78 -2.67 8.52 -1.30
C PRO A 78 -2.93 7.09 -0.80
N LEU A 79 -1.91 6.23 -0.72
CA LEU A 79 -2.05 4.90 -0.11
C LEU A 79 -2.36 5.02 1.39
N VAL A 80 -1.72 5.95 2.11
CA VAL A 80 -1.99 6.20 3.53
C VAL A 80 -3.38 6.81 3.75
N GLU A 81 -3.87 7.65 2.84
CA GLU A 81 -5.26 8.11 2.84
C GLU A 81 -6.24 6.96 2.61
N LEU A 82 -5.95 6.06 1.66
CA LEU A 82 -6.78 4.89 1.39
C LEU A 82 -6.87 3.95 2.60
N LEU A 83 -5.80 3.81 3.40
CA LEU A 83 -5.84 3.10 4.69
C LEU A 83 -6.85 3.69 5.69
N ARG A 84 -7.09 5.00 5.64
CA ARG A 84 -8.00 5.71 6.56
C ARG A 84 -9.44 5.61 6.10
N ASP A 85 -9.65 5.92 4.82
CA ASP A 85 -10.99 6.25 4.30
C ASP A 85 -11.52 5.24 3.27
N GLY A 86 -10.72 4.24 2.88
CA GLY A 86 -11.12 3.21 1.91
C GLY A 86 -12.18 2.22 2.44
N SER A 87 -12.72 1.41 1.51
CA SER A 87 -13.45 0.18 1.87
C SER A 87 -12.55 -0.80 2.61
N THR A 88 -13.13 -1.85 3.20
CA THR A 88 -12.36 -2.90 3.87
C THR A 88 -11.30 -3.50 2.94
N GLU A 89 -11.70 -3.75 1.70
CA GLU A 89 -10.88 -4.30 0.63
C GLU A 89 -9.79 -3.31 0.22
N ALA A 90 -10.14 -2.05 -0.04
CA ALA A 90 -9.18 -1.02 -0.41
C ALA A 90 -8.15 -0.73 0.68
N LYS A 91 -8.55 -0.82 1.97
CA LYS A 91 -7.62 -0.73 3.11
C LYS A 91 -6.64 -1.90 3.14
N ALA A 92 -7.09 -3.11 2.87
CA ALA A 92 -6.22 -4.28 2.78
C ALA A 92 -5.20 -4.11 1.63
N GLU A 93 -5.65 -3.67 0.46
CA GLU A 93 -4.77 -3.44 -0.70
C GLU A 93 -3.78 -2.30 -0.47
N ALA A 94 -4.20 -1.21 0.18
CA ALA A 94 -3.30 -0.14 0.58
C ALA A 94 -2.22 -0.65 1.56
N ALA A 95 -2.58 -1.49 2.53
CA ALA A 95 -1.63 -2.09 3.47
C ALA A 95 -0.61 -2.99 2.75
N LYS A 96 -1.06 -3.82 1.80
CA LYS A 96 -0.18 -4.66 0.95
C LYS A 96 0.79 -3.83 0.12
N ALA A 97 0.30 -2.74 -0.48
CA ALA A 97 1.12 -1.84 -1.28
C ALA A 97 2.20 -1.16 -0.42
N LEU A 98 1.82 -0.62 0.74
CA LEU A 98 2.76 0.00 1.68
C LEU A 98 3.77 -0.99 2.26
N SER A 99 3.35 -2.22 2.56
CA SER A 99 4.24 -3.31 2.96
C SER A 99 5.29 -3.61 1.88
N SER A 100 4.86 -3.71 0.63
CA SER A 100 5.74 -3.93 -0.53
C SER A 100 6.73 -2.78 -0.74
N LEU A 101 6.26 -1.53 -0.63
CA LEU A 101 7.08 -0.32 -0.77
C LEU A 101 8.11 -0.17 0.37
N ALA A 102 7.73 -0.53 1.60
CA ALA A 102 8.59 -0.47 2.78
C ALA A 102 9.73 -1.52 2.73
N ARG A 103 9.51 -2.67 2.08
CA ARG A 103 10.42 -3.81 2.14
C ARG A 103 11.78 -3.48 1.51
N GLY A 104 12.81 -3.31 2.35
CA GLY A 104 14.19 -3.11 1.91
C GLY A 104 14.47 -1.74 1.30
N ASP A 105 13.65 -0.73 1.59
CA ASP A 105 13.81 0.64 1.10
C ASP A 105 13.64 1.64 2.26
N ASP A 106 14.76 2.05 2.85
CA ASP A 106 14.80 2.95 4.02
C ASP A 106 14.20 4.32 3.72
N ALA A 107 14.31 4.82 2.48
CA ALA A 107 13.73 6.09 2.09
C ALA A 107 12.19 6.02 2.13
N ASN A 108 11.63 4.92 1.62
CA ASN A 108 10.19 4.69 1.69
C ASN A 108 9.71 4.51 3.14
N LEU A 109 10.49 3.91 4.03
CA LEU A 109 10.14 3.84 5.46
C LEU A 109 9.91 5.24 6.05
N VAL A 110 10.80 6.18 5.76
CA VAL A 110 10.69 7.58 6.22
C VAL A 110 9.44 8.22 5.64
N LEU A 111 9.21 8.11 4.33
CA LEU A 111 8.06 8.70 3.66
C LEU A 111 6.72 8.17 4.18
N ILE A 112 6.64 6.87 4.49
CA ILE A 112 5.42 6.26 5.06
C ILE A 112 5.13 6.84 6.46
N VAL A 113 6.17 7.05 7.27
CA VAL A 113 6.02 7.64 8.60
C VAL A 113 5.65 9.12 8.51
N GLU A 114 6.30 9.89 7.64
CA GLU A 114 6.00 11.31 7.40
C GLU A 114 4.57 11.52 6.87
N ALA A 115 4.06 10.60 6.05
CA ALA A 115 2.66 10.58 5.62
C ALA A 115 1.66 10.20 6.75
N GLY A 116 2.18 9.81 7.92
CA GLY A 116 1.39 9.40 9.08
C GLY A 116 0.78 8.00 8.94
N GLY A 117 1.50 7.07 8.30
CA GLY A 117 1.04 5.71 8.02
C GLY A 117 0.94 4.79 9.24
N ILE A 118 1.67 5.09 10.33
CA ILE A 118 1.71 4.21 11.52
C ILE A 118 0.32 4.05 12.16
N ALA A 119 -0.38 5.16 12.45
CA ALA A 119 -1.65 5.09 13.16
C ALA A 119 -2.76 4.33 12.39
N PRO A 120 -2.94 4.54 11.07
CA PRO A 120 -3.86 3.72 10.27
C PRO A 120 -3.49 2.23 10.21
N LEU A 121 -2.20 1.90 10.12
CA LEU A 121 -1.74 0.50 10.16
C LEU A 121 -2.04 -0.14 11.52
N VAL A 122 -1.82 0.58 12.63
CA VAL A 122 -2.18 0.09 13.98
C VAL A 122 -3.69 -0.09 14.12
N ALA A 123 -4.51 0.79 13.53
CA ALA A 123 -5.96 0.64 13.52
C ALA A 123 -6.38 -0.62 12.74
N LEU A 124 -5.75 -0.92 11.59
CA LEU A 124 -6.02 -2.15 10.85
C LEU A 124 -5.69 -3.41 11.65
N LEU A 125 -4.66 -3.42 12.50
CA LEU A 125 -4.38 -4.57 13.36
C LEU A 125 -5.56 -4.91 14.30
N ARG A 126 -6.34 -3.90 14.70
CA ARG A 126 -7.48 -4.05 15.61
C ARG A 126 -8.74 -4.45 14.85
N ASP A 127 -9.05 -3.69 13.82
CA ASP A 127 -10.38 -3.67 13.20
C ASP A 127 -10.42 -4.26 11.77
N GLY A 128 -9.26 -4.60 11.20
CA GLY A 128 -9.14 -5.13 9.84
C GLY A 128 -9.62 -6.58 9.68
N SER A 129 -9.79 -7.01 8.43
CA SER A 129 -9.91 -8.44 8.09
C SER A 129 -8.64 -9.20 8.49
N ALA A 130 -8.70 -10.53 8.53
CA ALA A 130 -7.52 -11.36 8.82
C ALA A 130 -6.34 -11.02 7.88
N GLU A 131 -6.63 -10.84 6.60
CA GLU A 131 -5.65 -10.43 5.60
C GLU A 131 -5.13 -9.01 5.84
N ALA A 132 -6.00 -8.04 6.12
CA ALA A 132 -5.57 -6.68 6.42
C ALA A 132 -4.69 -6.60 7.68
N LYS A 133 -4.97 -7.44 8.69
CA LYS A 133 -4.17 -7.55 9.92
C LYS A 133 -2.79 -8.12 9.63
N GLU A 134 -2.69 -9.17 8.82
CA GLU A 134 -1.43 -9.76 8.38
C GLU A 134 -0.56 -8.72 7.66
N GLU A 135 -1.16 -8.00 6.72
CA GLU A 135 -0.44 -7.02 5.89
C GLU A 135 -0.05 -5.77 6.67
N ALA A 136 -0.91 -5.31 7.59
CA ALA A 136 -0.56 -4.25 8.52
C ALA A 136 0.59 -4.66 9.45
N ALA A 137 0.60 -5.90 9.94
CA ALA A 137 1.70 -6.42 10.76
C ALA A 137 3.01 -6.50 9.96
N SER A 138 2.93 -6.93 8.69
CA SER A 138 4.08 -6.97 7.77
C SER A 138 4.65 -5.58 7.49
N ALA A 139 3.79 -4.59 7.21
CA ALA A 139 4.21 -3.20 7.04
C ALA A 139 4.87 -2.63 8.31
N LEU A 140 4.26 -2.85 9.48
CA LEU A 140 4.82 -2.40 10.76
C LEU A 140 6.14 -3.10 11.10
N HIS A 141 6.30 -4.38 10.74
CA HIS A 141 7.57 -5.09 10.85
C HIS A 141 8.67 -4.40 10.03
N ASN A 142 8.42 -4.09 8.76
CA ASN A 142 9.37 -3.39 7.91
C ASN A 142 9.71 -2.00 8.47
N LEU A 143 8.71 -1.25 8.94
CA LEU A 143 8.91 0.05 9.56
C LEU A 143 9.76 -0.04 10.83
N ALA A 144 9.55 -1.07 11.66
CA ALA A 144 10.27 -1.29 12.91
C ALA A 144 11.75 -1.69 12.71
N ILE A 145 12.22 -1.92 11.48
CA ILE A 145 13.66 -2.09 11.22
C ILE A 145 14.41 -0.83 11.66
N ASN A 146 13.83 0.36 11.45
CA ASN A 146 14.37 1.63 11.89
C ASN A 146 14.09 1.90 13.39
N ASP A 147 15.14 2.25 14.15
CA ASP A 147 15.05 2.49 15.60
C ASP A 147 14.05 3.60 15.99
N ALA A 148 14.01 4.71 15.24
CA ALA A 148 13.09 5.81 15.52
C ALA A 148 11.62 5.39 15.34
N ASN A 149 11.36 4.57 14.32
CA ASN A 149 10.02 4.07 14.03
C ASN A 149 9.51 3.11 15.12
N ARG A 150 10.39 2.35 15.79
CA ARG A 150 9.99 1.46 16.89
C ARG A 150 9.28 2.21 18.01
N VAL A 151 9.81 3.38 18.38
CA VAL A 151 9.23 4.24 19.41
C VAL A 151 7.87 4.75 18.96
N LEU A 152 7.77 5.25 17.73
CA LEU A 152 6.51 5.76 17.17
C LEU A 152 5.42 4.68 17.08
N ILE A 153 5.78 3.45 16.72
CA ILE A 153 4.85 2.30 16.68
C ILE A 153 4.36 1.98 18.10
N ALA A 154 5.24 2.01 19.09
CA ALA A 154 4.87 1.79 20.48
C ALA A 154 3.94 2.90 21.01
N GLU A 155 4.27 4.17 20.75
CA GLU A 155 3.47 5.34 21.15
C GLU A 155 2.09 5.38 20.47
N ALA A 156 2.00 4.92 19.22
CA ALA A 156 0.73 4.73 18.53
C ALA A 156 -0.12 3.58 19.11
N GLY A 157 0.40 2.82 20.08
CA GLY A 157 -0.28 1.70 20.72
C GLY A 157 -0.33 0.45 19.83
N GLY A 158 0.71 0.22 19.02
CA GLY A 158 0.83 -0.97 18.16
C GLY A 158 1.17 -2.26 18.91
N ILE A 159 1.77 -2.18 20.10
CA ILE A 159 2.22 -3.37 20.86
C ILE A 159 1.04 -4.28 21.26
N PRO A 160 -0.04 -3.80 21.92
CA PRO A 160 -1.14 -4.66 22.33
C PRO A 160 -1.76 -5.48 21.18
N PRO A 161 -2.18 -4.90 20.04
CA PRO A 161 -2.79 -5.69 18.97
C PRO A 161 -1.80 -6.65 18.29
N LEU A 162 -0.49 -6.34 18.25
CA LEU A 162 0.52 -7.30 17.79
C LEU A 162 0.67 -8.49 18.74
N VAL A 163 0.62 -8.25 20.05
CA VAL A 163 0.63 -9.33 21.06
C VAL A 163 -0.62 -10.20 20.93
N ASP A 164 -1.78 -9.60 20.72
CA ASP A 164 -3.04 -10.32 20.52
C ASP A 164 -2.96 -11.19 19.25
N LEU A 165 -2.42 -10.68 18.14
CA LEU A 165 -2.20 -11.47 16.91
C LEU A 165 -1.30 -12.69 17.12
N VAL A 166 -0.26 -12.58 17.96
CA VAL A 166 0.61 -13.73 18.29
C VAL A 166 -0.12 -14.77 19.13
N ARG A 167 -1.02 -14.34 20.03
CA ARG A 167 -1.80 -15.24 20.90
C ARG A 167 -2.92 -15.95 20.15
N ASP A 168 -3.64 -15.19 19.34
CA ASP A 168 -4.81 -15.66 18.61
C ASP A 168 -4.41 -16.38 17.32
N GLY A 169 -3.14 -16.24 16.91
CA GLY A 169 -2.44 -17.05 15.93
C GLY A 169 -3.21 -17.28 14.65
N SER A 170 -3.03 -16.40 13.66
CA SER A 170 -3.18 -16.73 12.22
C SER A 170 -4.31 -17.72 11.95
N GLY A 171 -5.55 -17.32 12.23
CA GLY A 171 -6.74 -18.14 12.02
C GLY A 171 -6.95 -18.43 10.54
N ARG A 172 -6.30 -19.49 10.05
CA ARG A 172 -6.70 -20.28 8.89
C ARG A 172 -8.10 -20.86 9.08
#